data_AF-A0A662AVB2-F1
#
_entry.id   AF-A0A662AVB2-F1
#
_cell.length_a   1.000
_cell.length_b   1.000
_cell.length_c   1.000
_cell.angle_alpha   90.00
_cell.angle_beta   90.00
_cell.angle_gamma   90.00
#
_symmetry.space_group_name_H-M   'P 1'
#
loop_
_entity.id
_entity.type
_entity.pdbx_description
1 polymer ?
#
loop_
_entity_poly.entity_id
_entity_poly.type
_entity_poly.pdbx_seq_one_letter_code
_entity_poly.pdbx_strand_id
1 'polypeptide(L)'
;MDNMSHPKRELVLKTGKELFWKFGFKRVTIEEVCKEAGISKMTFYKFFTNKIDLVKIIMNDILQESLSKYKKIMASDIPYPEKVVALIHLKSEQIETM
;
A
#
# COMPACT_ATOMS: atom_id res chain seq x y z
N MET A 1 14.22 -8.21 17.93
CA MET A 1 14.67 -8.22 16.52
C MET A 1 13.63 -7.48 15.73
N ASP A 2 14.02 -6.40 15.08
CA ASP A 2 13.12 -5.50 14.37
C ASP A 2 12.49 -6.23 13.17
N ASN A 3 11.23 -6.66 13.33
CA ASN A 3 10.48 -7.43 12.34
C ASN A 3 9.99 -6.56 11.16
N MET A 4 10.27 -5.25 11.17
CA MET A 4 9.77 -4.29 10.18
C MET A 4 10.43 -4.43 8.80
N SER A 5 11.70 -4.83 8.72
CA SER A 5 12.46 -4.94 7.45
C SER A 5 12.77 -6.39 7.08
N HIS A 6 11.73 -7.24 7.03
CA HIS A 6 11.89 -8.66 6.68
C HIS A 6 11.36 -8.94 5.26
N PRO A 7 12.11 -9.61 4.36
CA PRO A 7 11.69 -9.83 2.96
C PRO A 7 10.31 -10.48 2.82
N LYS A 8 9.98 -11.45 3.68
CA LYS A 8 8.65 -12.08 3.70
C LYS A 8 7.53 -11.14 4.15
N ARG A 9 7.80 -10.17 5.02
CA ARG A 9 6.83 -9.15 5.44
C ARG A 9 6.49 -8.26 4.25
N GLU A 10 7.51 -7.80 3.53
CA GLU A 10 7.35 -6.99 2.32
C GLU A 10 6.59 -7.74 1.22
N LEU A 11 6.86 -9.04 1.06
CA LEU A 11 6.13 -9.87 0.10
C LEU A 11 4.63 -9.95 0.44
N VAL A 12 4.29 -10.08 1.72
CA VAL A 12 2.88 -10.07 2.18
C VAL A 12 2.23 -8.70 1.98
N LEU A 13 2.96 -7.60 2.24
CA LEU A 13 2.46 -6.25 1.98
C LEU A 13 2.15 -6.03 0.50
N LYS A 14 3.08 -6.40 -0.38
CA LYS A 14 2.91 -6.31 -1.83
C LYS A 14 1.71 -7.15 -2.31
N THR A 15 1.70 -8.42 -1.95
CA THR A 15 0.63 -9.36 -2.34
C THR A 15 -0.73 -8.94 -1.79
N GLY A 16 -0.78 -8.52 -0.52
CA GLY A 16 -1.98 -8.01 0.12
C GLY A 16 -2.52 -6.77 -0.60
N LYS A 17 -1.65 -5.82 -0.95
CA LYS A 17 -2.02 -4.61 -1.70
C LYS A 17 -2.66 -4.96 -3.04
N GLU A 18 -2.05 -5.84 -3.82
CA GLU A 18 -2.56 -6.29 -5.13
C GLU A 18 -3.93 -6.97 -5.00
N LEU A 19 -4.06 -7.92 -4.08
CA LEU A 19 -5.33 -8.64 -3.87
C LEU A 19 -6.44 -7.73 -3.34
N PHE A 20 -6.13 -6.84 -2.40
CA PHE A 20 -7.12 -5.92 -1.84
C PHE A 20 -7.60 -4.90 -2.87
N TRP A 21 -6.72 -4.47 -3.78
CA TRP A 21 -7.09 -3.59 -4.88
C TRP A 21 -8.01 -4.30 -5.86
N LYS A 22 -7.63 -5.50 -6.29
CA LYS A 22 -8.36 -6.25 -7.32
C LYS A 22 -9.72 -6.77 -6.84
N PHE A 23 -9.83 -7.16 -5.58
CA PHE A 23 -10.99 -7.91 -5.07
C PHE A 23 -11.67 -7.28 -3.84
N GLY A 24 -11.08 -6.23 -3.28
CA GLY A 24 -11.54 -5.61 -2.04
C GLY A 24 -11.09 -6.35 -0.78
N PHE A 25 -10.59 -5.61 0.20
CA PHE A 25 -10.08 -6.17 1.46
C PHE A 25 -11.12 -6.92 2.29
N LYS A 26 -12.42 -6.66 2.10
CA LYS A 26 -13.50 -7.40 2.77
C LYS A 26 -13.53 -8.86 2.31
N ARG A 27 -13.42 -9.11 1.00
CA ARG A 27 -13.53 -10.43 0.38
C ARG A 27 -12.26 -11.26 0.50
N VAL A 28 -11.09 -10.63 0.37
CA VAL A 28 -9.80 -11.34 0.42
C VAL A 28 -9.57 -11.97 1.80
N THR A 29 -9.07 -13.21 1.82
CA THR A 29 -8.75 -13.94 3.06
C THR A 29 -7.24 -13.97 3.35
N ILE A 30 -6.86 -14.31 4.59
CA ILE A 30 -5.44 -14.46 4.97
C ILE A 30 -4.84 -15.65 4.21
N GLU A 31 -5.62 -16.71 3.99
CA GLU A 31 -5.26 -17.90 3.23
C GLU A 31 -4.86 -17.57 1.81
N GLU A 32 -5.65 -16.73 1.12
CA GLU A 32 -5.36 -16.30 -0.25
C GLU A 32 -4.07 -15.47 -0.30
N VAL A 33 -3.91 -14.52 0.61
CA VAL A 33 -2.68 -13.72 0.71
C VAL A 33 -1.46 -14.61 0.97
N CYS A 34 -1.56 -15.58 1.89
CA CYS A 34 -0.47 -16.50 2.21
C CYS A 34 -0.11 -17.38 1.02
N LYS A 35 -1.12 -17.92 0.32
CA LYS A 35 -0.95 -18.76 -0.85
C LYS A 35 -0.24 -18.01 -1.97
N GLU A 36 -0.71 -16.81 -2.29
CA GLU A 36 -0.16 -15.99 -3.37
C GLU A 36 1.26 -15.48 -3.01
N ALA A 37 1.50 -15.13 -1.75
CA ALA A 37 2.81 -14.72 -1.26
C ALA A 37 3.79 -15.90 -1.05
N GLY A 38 3.37 -17.16 -1.25
CA GLY A 38 4.22 -18.33 -1.02
C GLY A 38 4.69 -18.50 0.43
N ILE A 39 3.86 -18.14 1.41
CA ILE A 39 4.19 -18.25 2.85
C ILE A 39 3.15 -19.05 3.63
N SER A 40 3.53 -19.53 4.82
CA SER A 40 2.59 -20.17 5.75
C SER A 40 1.81 -19.14 6.58
N LYS A 41 0.61 -19.52 7.06
CA LYS A 41 -0.15 -18.72 8.05
C LYS A 41 0.66 -18.41 9.30
N MET A 42 1.44 -19.37 9.79
CA MET A 42 2.33 -19.16 10.94
C MET A 42 3.34 -18.03 10.66
N THR A 43 3.86 -17.96 9.42
CA THR A 43 4.75 -16.87 9.01
C THR A 43 4.00 -15.54 8.92
N PHE A 44 2.77 -15.52 8.40
CA PHE A 44 1.91 -14.33 8.40
C PHE A 44 1.73 -13.79 9.82
N TYR A 45 1.32 -14.65 10.76
CA TYR A 45 1.05 -14.24 12.14
C TYR A 45 2.30 -13.84 12.94
N LYS A 46 3.51 -14.09 12.43
CA LYS A 46 4.75 -13.51 12.99
C LYS A 46 4.89 -12.00 12.68
N PHE A 47 4.26 -11.52 11.61
CA PHE A 47 4.39 -10.14 11.14
C PHE A 47 3.10 -9.32 11.31
N PHE A 48 1.94 -9.96 11.23
CA PHE A 48 0.64 -9.30 11.25
C PHE A 48 -0.29 -10.00 12.24
N THR A 49 -0.99 -9.21 13.04
CA THR A 49 -1.88 -9.78 14.05
C THR A 49 -3.15 -10.36 13.41
N ASN A 50 -3.63 -9.74 12.33
CA ASN A 50 -4.82 -10.14 11.58
C ASN A 50 -4.86 -9.43 10.21
N LYS A 51 -5.92 -9.70 9.42
CA LYS A 51 -6.12 -9.04 8.11
C LYS A 51 -6.26 -7.52 8.23
N ILE A 52 -6.92 -7.02 9.27
CA ILE A 52 -7.16 -5.58 9.44
C ILE A 52 -5.85 -4.85 9.74
N ASP A 53 -4.93 -5.47 10.48
CA ASP A 53 -3.58 -4.97 10.71
C ASP A 53 -2.81 -4.80 9.39
N LEU A 54 -2.81 -5.85 8.55
CA LEU A 54 -2.24 -5.78 7.20
C LEU A 54 -2.87 -4.65 6.36
N VAL A 55 -4.20 -4.52 6.36
CA VAL A 55 -4.91 -3.45 5.64
C VAL A 55 -4.47 -2.07 6.13
N LYS A 56 -4.40 -1.86 7.45
CA LYS A 56 -4.01 -0.58 8.04
C LYS A 56 -2.60 -0.18 7.63
N ILE A 57 -1.65 -1.12 7.65
CA ILE A 57 -0.27 -0.85 7.23
C ILE A 57 -0.24 -0.43 5.76
N ILE A 58 -0.86 -1.20 4.87
CA ILE A 58 -0.90 -0.86 3.43
C ILE A 58 -1.56 0.50 3.20
N MET A 59 -2.68 0.80 3.88
CA MET A 59 -3.38 2.08 3.73
C MET A 59 -2.54 3.26 4.25
N ASN A 60 -1.83 3.07 5.37
CA ASN A 60 -0.93 4.09 5.90
C ASN A 60 0.22 4.36 4.92
N ASP A 61 0.81 3.33 4.33
CA ASP A 61 1.91 3.49 3.36
C ASP A 61 1.44 4.29 2.12
N ILE A 62 0.26 3.95 1.58
CA ILE A 62 -0.36 4.67 0.45
C ILE A 62 -0.63 6.13 0.83
N LEU A 63 -1.16 6.38 2.03
CA LEU A 63 -1.46 7.74 2.49
C LEU A 63 -0.17 8.56 2.67
N GLN A 64 0.88 7.98 3.25
CA GLN A 64 2.16 8.65 3.44
C GLN A 64 2.82 9.00 2.10
N GLU A 65 2.81 8.07 1.14
CA GLU A 65 3.33 8.31 -0.21
C GLU A 65 2.54 9.45 -0.89
N SER A 66 1.21 9.39 -0.82
CA SER A 66 0.32 10.40 -1.39
C SER A 66 0.55 11.78 -0.78
N LEU A 67 0.65 11.87 0.55
CA LEU A 67 0.91 13.11 1.26
C LEU A 67 2.30 13.67 0.95
N SER A 68 3.30 12.81 0.81
CA SER A 68 4.66 13.21 0.42
C SER A 68 4.67 13.84 -0.97
N LYS A 69 4.03 13.20 -1.97
CA LYS A 69 3.89 13.73 -3.32
C LYS A 69 3.11 15.04 -3.34
N TYR A 70 1.98 15.11 -2.63
CA TYR A 70 1.20 16.32 -2.47
C TYR A 70 2.04 17.48 -1.91
N LYS A 71 2.77 17.25 -0.82
CA LYS A 71 3.63 18.28 -0.21
C LYS A 71 4.70 18.78 -1.17
N LYS A 72 5.30 17.90 -1.98
CA LYS A 72 6.29 18.28 -3.00
C LYS A 72 5.69 19.19 -4.07
N ILE A 73 4.50 18.88 -4.57
CA ILE A 73 3.80 19.74 -5.56
C ILE A 73 3.51 21.11 -4.94
N MET A 74 2.96 21.13 -3.72
CA MET A 74 2.63 22.39 -3.05
C MET A 74 3.85 23.27 -2.76
N ALA A 75 4.98 22.66 -2.40
CA ALA A 75 6.24 23.35 -2.15
C ALA A 75 7.04 23.71 -3.42
N SER A 76 6.62 23.25 -4.59
CA SER A 76 7.31 23.58 -5.85
C SER A 76 7.09 25.03 -6.27
N ASP A 77 8.00 25.56 -7.08
CA ASP A 77 7.99 26.94 -7.56
C ASP A 77 7.24 27.14 -8.89
N ILE A 78 6.36 26.20 -9.24
CA ILE A 78 5.51 26.32 -10.44
C ILE A 78 4.29 27.21 -10.13
N PRO A 79 3.69 27.87 -11.14
CA PRO A 79 2.50 28.67 -10.88
C PRO A 79 1.31 27.79 -10.44
N TYR A 80 0.33 28.43 -9.78
CA TYR A 80 -0.76 27.70 -9.13
C TYR A 80 -1.60 26.83 -10.10
N PRO A 81 -1.94 27.27 -11.32
CA PRO A 81 -2.65 26.43 -12.28
C PRO A 81 -1.92 25.12 -12.58
N GLU A 82 -0.60 25.14 -12.69
CA GLU A 82 0.26 23.99 -12.94
C GLU A 82 0.28 23.06 -11.73
N LYS A 83 0.23 23.61 -10.50
CA LYS A 83 0.03 22.79 -9.28
C LYS A 83 -1.30 22.04 -9.33
N VAL A 84 -2.39 22.71 -9.75
CA VAL A 84 -3.71 22.08 -9.87
C VAL A 84 -3.68 20.93 -10.88
N VAL A 85 -3.05 21.13 -12.05
CA VAL A 85 -2.87 20.09 -13.06
C VAL A 85 -2.06 18.91 -12.49
N ALA A 86 -0.93 19.18 -11.82
CA ALA A 86 -0.11 18.14 -11.20
C ALA A 86 -0.88 17.35 -10.11
N LEU A 87 -1.75 18.01 -9.34
CA LEU A 87 -2.59 17.36 -8.33
C LEU A 87 -3.68 16.48 -8.95
N ILE A 88 -4.22 16.85 -10.11
CA ILE A 88 -5.17 16.01 -10.85
C ILE A 88 -4.47 14.75 -11.34
N HIS A 89 -3.28 14.87 -11.93
CA HIS A 89 -2.48 13.72 -12.39
C HIS A 89 -2.07 12.79 -11.25
N LEU A 90 -1.76 13.33 -10.06
CA LEU A 90 -1.43 12.54 -8.88
C LEU A 90 -2.54 11.53 -8.52
N LYS A 91 -3.81 11.85 -8.76
CA LYS A 91 -4.94 10.92 -8.56
C LYS A 91 -5.07 9.89 -9.68
N SER A 92 -4.71 10.25 -10.90
CA SER A 92 -4.76 9.38 -12.08
C SER A 92 -3.69 8.28 -12.04
N GLU A 93 -2.47 8.60 -11.61
CA GLU A 93 -1.37 7.63 -11.49
C GLU A 93 -1.68 6.51 -10.47
N GLN A 94 -2.47 6.80 -9.43
CA GLN A 94 -2.90 5.78 -8.46
C GLN A 94 -3.93 4.80 -9.04
N ILE A 95 -4.46 5.08 -10.23
CA ILE A 95 -5.37 4.17 -10.94
C ILE A 95 -4.60 3.42 -12.05
N GLU A 96 -3.60 4.05 -12.67
CA GLU A 96 -2.86 3.50 -13.82
C GLU A 96 -1.58 2.73 -13.47
N THR A 97 -0.91 3.02 -12.35
CA THR A 97 0.38 2.39 -11.99
C THR A 97 0.22 1.12 -11.13
N MET A 98 -0.98 0.52 -11.09
CA MET A 98 -1.37 -0.54 -10.14
C MET A 98 -2.05 -1.74 -10.80
#